data_AF-A0A418IBL0-F1
#
_entry.id   AF-A0A418IBL0-F1
#
_cell.length_a   1.000
_cell.length_b   1.000
_cell.length_c   1.000
_cell.angle_alpha   90.00
_cell.angle_beta   90.00
_cell.angle_gamma   90.00
#
_symmetry.space_group_name_H-M   'P 1'
#
loop_
_entity.id
_entity.type
_entity.pdbx_description
1 polymer ?
#
loop_
_entity_poly.entity_id
_entity_poly.type
_entity_poly.pdbx_seq_one_letter_code
_entity_poly.pdbx_strand_id
1 'polypeptide(L)'
;MDVIKQIQQAIVYIEDHLLEPFHLQSLSDYVGLSPYHLDQSFKMIVGQSPTEYARARRMTLAAKEIISGSSRLVDVAKKYNYTNTNEFANDFSDFHGVSPIQVNTKRDELKMQARLYIKLTTTEKPPNAYRLEDTQGISLVGYAQFVDSDDLENPFKVPDFLEDLLNEGKIIELQRYNDISPHDLFVVNCPLDEGMEIFVGVPSERYPAHLESRFLPERQYAKFNLQGELDYVVNEAWYYIETSLQMTLPYERNSLYVEIYPFDISFDDPFTKVQLWMPVDQEQYLTDDY
;
A
#
# COMPACT_ATOMS: atom_id res chain seq x y z
N MET A 1 -16.47 5.78 -3.66
CA MET A 1 -16.60 4.90 -2.48
C MET A 1 -15.80 5.51 -1.34
N ASP A 2 -16.32 5.45 -0.10
CA ASP A 2 -15.69 6.05 1.08
C ASP A 2 -14.73 5.04 1.72
N VAL A 3 -13.41 5.23 1.52
CA VAL A 3 -12.41 4.26 2.01
C VAL A 3 -12.31 4.23 3.53
N ILE A 4 -12.67 5.29 4.23
CA ILE A 4 -12.73 5.29 5.69
C ILE A 4 -13.75 4.24 6.14
N LYS A 5 -14.90 4.20 5.47
CA LYS A 5 -15.91 3.17 5.70
C LYS A 5 -15.38 1.78 5.34
N GLN A 6 -14.67 1.62 4.21
CA GLN A 6 -14.10 0.34 3.79
C GLN A 6 -13.05 -0.17 4.78
N ILE A 7 -12.17 0.69 5.31
CA ILE A 7 -11.20 0.31 6.35
C ILE A 7 -11.91 0.00 7.67
N GLN A 8 -12.95 0.73 8.04
CA GLN A 8 -13.74 0.37 9.23
C GLN A 8 -14.41 -1.01 9.05
N GLN A 9 -14.90 -1.33 7.85
CA GLN A 9 -15.41 -2.66 7.52
C GLN A 9 -14.31 -3.72 7.56
N ALA A 10 -13.10 -3.41 7.06
CA ALA A 10 -11.95 -4.29 7.14
C ALA A 10 -11.61 -4.63 8.60
N ILE A 11 -11.54 -3.63 9.49
CA ILE A 11 -11.29 -3.83 10.92
C ILE A 11 -12.35 -4.75 11.53
N VAL A 12 -13.64 -4.54 11.21
CA VAL A 12 -14.73 -5.41 11.70
C VAL A 12 -14.55 -6.83 11.20
N TYR A 13 -14.30 -7.01 9.90
CA TYR A 13 -14.06 -8.33 9.31
C TYR A 13 -12.89 -9.05 9.99
N ILE A 14 -11.75 -8.37 10.18
CA ILE A 14 -10.58 -8.96 10.84
C ILE A 14 -10.94 -9.43 12.25
N GLU A 15 -11.63 -8.60 13.04
CA GLU A 15 -12.01 -8.94 14.42
C GLU A 15 -12.94 -10.15 14.50
N ASP A 16 -13.85 -10.29 13.52
CA ASP A 16 -14.81 -11.39 13.48
C ASP A 16 -14.17 -12.71 13.02
N HIS A 17 -13.05 -12.65 12.29
CA HIS A 17 -12.34 -13.81 11.73
C HIS A 17 -10.94 -14.04 12.37
N LEU A 18 -10.69 -13.54 13.58
CA LEU A 18 -9.37 -13.69 14.25
C LEU A 18 -8.96 -15.14 14.51
N LEU A 19 -9.89 -16.10 14.50
CA LEU A 19 -9.60 -17.53 14.72
C LEU A 19 -9.50 -18.33 13.42
N GLU A 20 -9.45 -17.67 12.27
CA GLU A 20 -9.33 -18.30 10.95
C GLU A 20 -7.98 -17.96 10.31
N PRO A 21 -7.48 -18.69 9.30
CA PRO A 21 -6.32 -18.26 8.53
C PRO A 21 -6.55 -16.85 7.94
N PHE A 22 -5.55 -15.97 8.06
CA PHE A 22 -5.66 -14.61 7.51
C PHE A 22 -5.22 -14.63 6.04
N HIS A 23 -6.04 -14.07 5.16
CA HIS A 23 -5.74 -13.89 3.74
C HIS A 23 -6.11 -12.47 3.32
N LEU A 24 -5.13 -11.71 2.86
CA LEU A 24 -5.33 -10.33 2.42
C LEU A 24 -6.33 -10.27 1.25
N GLN A 25 -6.27 -11.23 0.33
CA GLN A 25 -7.20 -11.33 -0.79
C GLN A 25 -8.66 -11.38 -0.36
N SER A 26 -8.99 -12.26 0.60
CA SER A 26 -10.37 -12.40 1.09
C SER A 26 -10.89 -11.12 1.74
N LEU A 27 -10.01 -10.39 2.43
CA LEU A 27 -10.34 -9.10 3.02
C LEU A 27 -10.56 -8.03 1.92
N SER A 28 -9.70 -8.01 0.91
CA SER A 28 -9.78 -7.17 -0.30
C SER A 28 -11.11 -7.36 -1.02
N ASP A 29 -11.48 -8.61 -1.29
CA ASP A 29 -12.74 -8.97 -1.96
C ASP A 29 -13.97 -8.53 -1.14
N TYR A 30 -13.90 -8.65 0.19
CA TYR A 30 -14.98 -8.24 1.09
C TYR A 30 -15.22 -6.73 1.10
N VAL A 31 -14.15 -5.93 1.08
CA VAL A 31 -14.27 -4.46 1.14
C VAL A 31 -14.33 -3.79 -0.23
N GLY A 32 -14.04 -4.51 -1.31
CA GLY A 32 -14.05 -3.99 -2.68
C GLY A 32 -12.88 -3.06 -2.98
N LEU A 33 -11.71 -3.32 -2.40
CA LEU A 33 -10.44 -2.65 -2.71
C LEU A 33 -9.48 -3.72 -3.21
N SER A 34 -8.59 -3.40 -4.16
CA SER A 34 -7.49 -4.32 -4.49
C SER A 34 -6.62 -4.59 -3.24
N PRO A 35 -5.89 -5.71 -3.18
CA PRO A 35 -5.01 -6.03 -2.05
C PRO A 35 -4.01 -4.90 -1.75
N TYR A 36 -3.43 -4.30 -2.80
CA TYR A 36 -2.53 -3.16 -2.67
C TYR A 36 -3.20 -1.94 -2.03
N HIS A 37 -4.37 -1.52 -2.53
CA HIS A 37 -5.05 -0.35 -1.97
C HIS A 37 -5.57 -0.58 -0.58
N LEU A 38 -6.00 -1.81 -0.27
CA LEU A 38 -6.37 -2.19 1.08
C LEU A 38 -5.18 -2.08 2.02
N ASP A 39 -4.04 -2.69 1.69
CA ASP A 39 -2.85 -2.64 2.55
C ASP A 39 -2.36 -1.20 2.77
N GLN A 40 -2.22 -0.42 1.70
CA GLN A 40 -1.81 0.98 1.76
C GLN A 40 -2.77 1.83 2.58
N SER A 41 -4.07 1.79 2.25
CA SER A 41 -5.08 2.60 2.95
C SER A 41 -5.19 2.20 4.43
N PHE A 42 -5.10 0.89 4.73
CA PHE A 42 -5.15 0.40 6.09
C PHE A 42 -3.91 0.84 6.88
N LYS A 43 -2.70 0.69 6.34
CA LYS A 43 -1.46 1.19 6.97
C LYS A 43 -1.51 2.69 7.23
N MET A 44 -2.01 3.47 6.30
CA MET A 44 -2.08 4.93 6.46
C MET A 44 -3.09 5.35 7.53
N ILE A 45 -4.26 4.74 7.56
CA ILE A 45 -5.33 5.10 8.51
C ILE A 45 -5.07 4.50 9.90
N VAL A 46 -4.52 3.27 9.95
CA VAL A 46 -4.41 2.46 11.18
C VAL A 46 -2.98 2.48 11.75
N GLY A 47 -1.97 2.76 10.92
CA GLY A 47 -0.55 2.82 11.30
C GLY A 47 0.20 1.48 11.24
N GLN A 48 -0.42 0.41 10.71
CA GLN A 48 0.15 -0.94 10.59
C GLN A 48 -0.61 -1.72 9.52
N SER A 49 -0.03 -2.82 8.99
CA SER A 49 -0.70 -3.65 7.97
C SER A 49 -1.94 -4.36 8.52
N PRO A 50 -2.89 -4.78 7.67
CA PRO A 50 -3.99 -5.66 8.06
C PRO A 50 -3.49 -6.94 8.76
N THR A 51 -2.40 -7.53 8.26
CA THR A 51 -1.76 -8.74 8.79
C THR A 51 -1.17 -8.49 10.17
N GLU A 52 -0.42 -7.40 10.33
CA GLU A 52 0.16 -6.97 11.60
C GLU A 52 -0.92 -6.72 12.66
N TYR A 53 -2.00 -6.02 12.26
CA TYR A 53 -3.15 -5.80 13.13
C TYR A 53 -3.79 -7.12 13.56
N ALA A 54 -4.08 -8.03 12.62
CA ALA A 54 -4.67 -9.33 12.92
C ALA A 54 -3.79 -10.14 13.87
N ARG A 55 -2.47 -10.21 13.62
CA ARG A 55 -1.50 -10.89 14.48
C ARG A 55 -1.48 -10.29 15.89
N ALA A 56 -1.42 -8.97 16.01
CA ALA A 56 -1.38 -8.27 17.29
C ALA A 56 -2.66 -8.50 18.11
N ARG A 57 -3.82 -8.51 17.45
CA ARG A 57 -5.11 -8.81 18.09
C ARG A 57 -5.20 -10.26 18.56
N ARG A 58 -4.75 -11.23 17.76
CA ARG A 58 -4.66 -12.66 18.15
C ARG A 58 -3.82 -12.85 19.41
N MET A 59 -2.59 -12.33 19.41
CA MET A 59 -1.68 -12.46 20.56
C MET A 59 -2.26 -11.81 21.82
N THR A 60 -2.89 -10.64 21.67
CA THR A 60 -3.58 -9.97 22.78
C THR A 60 -4.71 -10.83 23.36
N LEU A 61 -5.52 -11.47 22.52
CA LEU A 61 -6.60 -12.35 23.00
C LEU A 61 -6.05 -13.63 23.66
N ALA A 62 -5.00 -14.21 23.09
CA ALA A 62 -4.32 -15.37 23.67
C ALA A 62 -3.74 -15.04 25.06
N ALA A 63 -3.10 -13.88 25.22
CA ALA A 63 -2.58 -13.42 26.50
C ALA A 63 -3.71 -13.25 27.53
N LYS A 64 -4.84 -12.64 27.15
CA LYS A 64 -6.01 -12.51 28.03
C LYS A 64 -6.56 -13.87 28.48
N GLU A 65 -6.59 -14.84 27.58
CA GLU A 65 -7.07 -16.18 27.88
C GLU A 65 -6.13 -16.91 28.86
N ILE A 66 -4.82 -16.80 28.65
CA ILE A 66 -3.79 -17.34 29.56
C ILE A 66 -3.90 -16.68 30.95
N ILE A 67 -4.05 -15.36 31.01
CA ILE A 67 -4.22 -14.59 32.24
C ILE A 67 -5.47 -15.04 33.01
N SER A 68 -6.55 -15.34 32.29
CA SER A 68 -7.80 -15.79 32.91
C SER A 68 -7.65 -17.16 33.59
N GLY A 69 -6.65 -17.96 33.20
CA GLY A 69 -6.42 -19.31 33.72
C GLY A 69 -7.47 -20.35 33.28
N SER A 70 -8.32 -20.00 32.32
CA SER A 70 -9.48 -20.83 31.93
C SER A 70 -9.13 -22.00 31.00
N SER A 71 -7.97 -21.94 30.33
CA SER A 71 -7.57 -22.88 29.28
C SER A 71 -6.12 -23.35 29.48
N ARG A 72 -5.81 -24.61 29.13
CA ARG A 72 -4.41 -25.07 29.10
C ARG A 72 -3.69 -24.44 27.92
N LEU A 73 -2.39 -24.24 28.03
CA LEU A 73 -1.59 -23.61 26.96
C LEU A 73 -1.74 -24.32 25.60
N VAL A 74 -1.84 -25.65 25.60
CA VAL A 74 -2.07 -26.46 24.38
C VAL A 74 -3.43 -26.15 23.75
N ASP A 75 -4.46 -25.92 24.57
CA ASP A 75 -5.81 -25.63 24.08
C ASP A 75 -5.88 -24.20 23.52
N VAL A 76 -5.18 -23.25 24.17
CA VAL A 76 -4.99 -21.89 23.65
C VAL A 76 -4.27 -21.94 22.31
N ALA A 77 -3.13 -22.63 22.20
CA ALA A 77 -2.38 -22.75 20.95
C ALA A 77 -3.26 -23.28 19.81
N LYS A 78 -3.99 -24.38 20.05
CA LYS A 78 -4.92 -24.95 19.05
C LYS A 78 -6.03 -23.98 18.64
N LYS A 79 -6.60 -23.24 19.59
CA LYS A 79 -7.67 -22.26 19.31
C LYS A 79 -7.21 -21.15 18.38
N TYR A 80 -5.94 -20.74 18.46
CA TYR A 80 -5.35 -19.75 17.56
C TYR A 80 -4.63 -20.41 16.36
N ASN A 81 -5.05 -21.62 15.96
CA ASN A 81 -4.57 -22.38 14.80
C ASN A 81 -3.09 -22.77 14.79
N TYR A 82 -2.46 -22.88 15.95
CA TYR A 82 -1.12 -23.46 16.05
C TYR A 82 -1.18 -24.97 16.18
N THR A 83 -0.45 -25.66 15.29
CA THR A 83 -0.31 -27.13 15.33
C THR A 83 0.55 -27.55 16.53
N ASN A 84 1.52 -26.72 16.91
CA ASN A 84 2.50 -27.01 17.95
C ASN A 84 2.53 -25.90 19.00
N THR A 85 2.44 -26.30 20.28
CA THR A 85 2.53 -25.38 21.43
C THR A 85 3.86 -24.63 21.48
N ASN A 86 4.95 -25.22 20.98
CA ASN A 86 6.27 -24.56 20.95
C ASN A 86 6.31 -23.42 19.92
N GLU A 87 5.70 -23.62 18.74
CA GLU A 87 5.58 -22.55 17.72
C GLU A 87 4.74 -21.40 18.28
N PHE A 88 3.61 -21.70 18.89
CA PHE A 88 2.80 -20.70 19.59
C PHE A 88 3.62 -19.95 20.65
N ALA A 89 4.38 -20.67 21.48
CA ALA A 89 5.16 -20.05 22.55
C ALA A 89 6.27 -19.14 22.02
N ASN A 90 6.90 -19.47 20.90
CA ASN A 90 7.88 -18.62 20.23
C ASN A 90 7.22 -17.35 19.70
N ASP A 91 6.18 -17.47 18.88
CA ASP A 91 5.46 -16.32 18.32
C ASP A 91 4.89 -15.39 19.41
N PHE A 92 4.35 -15.99 20.47
CA PHE A 92 3.86 -15.26 21.63
C PHE A 92 4.98 -14.47 22.32
N SER A 93 6.15 -15.10 22.50
CA SER A 93 7.31 -14.47 23.13
C SER A 93 7.89 -13.38 22.25
N ASP A 94 7.95 -13.58 20.93
CA ASP A 94 8.43 -12.58 19.97
C ASP A 94 7.55 -11.34 19.97
N PHE A 95 6.22 -11.52 20.03
CA PHE A 95 5.28 -10.41 20.09
C PHE A 95 5.31 -9.69 21.44
N HIS A 96 5.11 -10.41 22.55
CA HIS A 96 4.95 -9.82 23.89
C HIS A 96 6.27 -9.52 24.60
N GLY A 97 7.39 -10.10 24.19
CA GLY A 97 8.69 -10.02 24.88
C GLY A 97 8.79 -10.92 26.13
N VAL A 98 7.76 -11.72 26.42
CA VAL A 98 7.69 -12.62 27.59
C VAL A 98 7.04 -13.94 27.20
N SER A 99 7.48 -15.04 27.81
CA SER A 99 6.90 -16.35 27.52
C SER A 99 5.47 -16.51 28.07
N PRO A 100 4.63 -17.38 27.47
CA PRO A 100 3.29 -17.67 27.98
C PRO A 100 3.22 -18.02 29.48
N ILE A 101 4.26 -18.68 29.99
CA ILE A 101 4.34 -19.11 31.40
C ILE A 101 4.57 -17.89 32.33
N GLN A 102 5.26 -16.86 31.85
CA GLN A 102 5.62 -15.66 32.62
C GLN A 102 4.54 -14.58 32.60
N VAL A 103 3.54 -14.70 31.72
CA VAL A 103 2.44 -13.74 31.52
C VAL A 103 1.77 -13.31 32.83
N ASN A 104 1.55 -14.24 33.76
CA ASN A 104 0.89 -13.93 35.03
C ASN A 104 1.73 -13.06 35.97
N THR A 105 3.06 -13.15 35.88
CA THR A 105 3.99 -12.40 36.73
C THR A 105 4.41 -11.08 36.08
N LYS A 106 4.40 -11.01 34.74
CA LYS A 106 4.87 -9.87 33.93
C LYS A 106 3.76 -9.19 33.14
N ARG A 107 2.57 -9.04 33.74
CA ARG A 107 1.39 -8.51 33.05
C ARG A 107 1.59 -7.11 32.48
N ASP A 108 2.30 -6.25 33.21
CA ASP A 108 2.53 -4.87 32.82
C ASP A 108 3.54 -4.71 31.67
N GLU A 109 4.29 -5.78 31.34
CA GLU A 109 5.24 -5.81 30.22
C GLU A 109 4.58 -6.22 28.88
N LEU A 110 3.32 -6.67 28.91
CA LEU A 110 2.65 -7.19 27.72
C LEU A 110 2.27 -6.07 26.75
N LYS A 111 2.67 -6.22 25.49
CA LYS A 111 2.12 -5.43 24.38
C LYS A 111 0.67 -5.84 24.14
N MET A 112 -0.28 -4.95 24.41
CA MET A 112 -1.72 -5.22 24.25
C MET A 112 -2.29 -4.32 23.16
N GLN A 113 -2.76 -4.92 22.08
CA GLN A 113 -3.43 -4.22 20.99
C GLN A 113 -4.93 -4.12 21.29
N ALA A 114 -5.48 -2.91 21.40
CA ALA A 114 -6.92 -2.72 21.52
C ALA A 114 -7.62 -2.92 20.15
N ARG A 115 -8.91 -3.29 20.18
CA ARG A 115 -9.75 -3.20 18.99
C ARG A 115 -9.88 -1.74 18.60
N LEU A 116 -9.65 -1.45 17.33
CA LEU A 116 -9.66 -0.08 16.81
C LEU A 116 -11.03 0.30 16.25
N TYR A 117 -11.32 1.60 16.32
CA TYR A 117 -12.50 2.23 15.72
C TYR A 117 -12.04 3.56 15.11
N ILE A 118 -12.44 3.82 13.87
CA ILE A 118 -12.06 5.05 13.18
C ILE A 118 -12.98 6.19 13.63
N LYS A 119 -12.39 7.33 13.97
CA LYS A 119 -13.09 8.56 14.31
C LYS A 119 -12.60 9.69 13.41
N LEU A 120 -13.52 10.38 12.76
CA LEU A 120 -13.20 11.54 11.93
C LEU A 120 -13.11 12.82 12.76
N THR A 121 -12.14 13.65 12.42
CA THR A 121 -11.90 14.97 13.01
C THR A 121 -11.57 15.97 11.91
N THR A 122 -11.94 17.24 12.09
CA THR A 122 -11.68 18.32 11.13
C THR A 122 -10.35 19.03 11.41
N THR A 123 -9.71 19.56 10.37
CA THR A 123 -8.47 20.36 10.47
C THR A 123 -8.62 21.69 9.72
N GLU A 124 -7.92 22.73 10.19
CA GLU A 124 -7.82 24.04 9.51
C GLU A 124 -6.62 24.13 8.56
N LYS A 125 -5.71 23.14 8.57
CA LYS A 125 -4.55 23.10 7.67
C LYS A 125 -4.99 22.58 6.28
N PRO A 126 -4.79 23.35 5.19
CA PRO A 126 -5.19 22.93 3.87
C PRO A 126 -4.30 21.80 3.32
N PRO A 127 -4.84 20.98 2.41
CA PRO A 127 -4.09 19.95 1.71
C PRO A 127 -2.96 20.52 0.82
N ASN A 128 -1.90 19.76 0.58
CA ASN A 128 -0.90 19.99 -0.47
C ASN A 128 -1.59 20.29 -1.80
N ALA A 129 -1.12 21.33 -2.48
CA ALA A 129 -1.73 21.78 -3.72
C ALA A 129 -1.49 20.76 -4.85
N TYR A 130 -2.57 20.39 -5.55
CA TYR A 130 -2.55 19.60 -6.77
C TYR A 130 -3.11 20.40 -7.95
N ARG A 131 -2.86 19.94 -9.17
CA ARG A 131 -3.46 20.49 -10.39
C ARG A 131 -4.19 19.41 -11.15
N LEU A 132 -5.38 19.74 -11.62
CA LEU A 132 -6.13 18.88 -12.55
C LEU A 132 -5.71 19.22 -13.97
N GLU A 133 -5.26 18.21 -14.70
CA GLU A 133 -4.81 18.36 -16.07
C GLU A 133 -5.31 17.19 -16.91
N ASP A 134 -5.87 17.51 -18.09
CA ASP A 134 -6.19 16.52 -19.10
C ASP A 134 -4.91 16.07 -19.80
N THR A 135 -4.66 14.76 -19.78
CA THR A 135 -3.50 14.17 -20.42
C THR A 135 -3.98 13.36 -21.63
N GLN A 136 -3.36 13.59 -22.80
CA GLN A 136 -3.56 12.78 -24.00
C GLN A 136 -3.05 11.35 -23.81
N GLY A 137 -3.51 10.41 -24.64
CA GLY A 137 -3.02 9.03 -24.58
C GLY A 137 -1.52 8.91 -24.90
N ILE A 138 -0.78 8.14 -24.10
CA ILE A 138 0.68 7.99 -24.22
C ILE A 138 1.01 6.51 -24.41
N SER A 139 1.75 6.19 -25.48
CA SER A 139 2.33 4.86 -25.67
C SER A 139 3.68 4.79 -24.95
N LEU A 140 3.87 3.75 -24.14
CA LEU A 140 5.09 3.53 -23.36
C LEU A 140 5.76 2.23 -23.78
N VAL A 141 7.10 2.21 -23.71
CA VAL A 141 7.89 0.97 -23.79
C VAL A 141 8.85 0.85 -22.63
N GLY A 142 9.02 -0.36 -22.10
CA GLY A 142 9.67 -0.54 -20.81
C GLY A 142 9.84 -1.98 -20.34
N TYR A 143 10.22 -2.09 -19.07
CA TYR A 143 10.35 -3.34 -18.32
C TYR A 143 9.22 -3.43 -17.31
N ALA A 144 8.68 -4.63 -17.10
CA ALA A 144 7.65 -4.89 -16.10
C ALA A 144 8.17 -5.88 -15.05
N GLN A 145 7.72 -5.71 -13.82
CA GLN A 145 7.93 -6.65 -12.72
C GLN A 145 6.60 -6.89 -12.02
N PHE A 146 6.25 -8.16 -11.83
CA PHE A 146 5.12 -8.55 -11.00
C PHE A 146 5.55 -8.65 -9.54
N VAL A 147 4.73 -8.10 -8.65
CA VAL A 147 4.85 -8.19 -7.20
C VAL A 147 3.63 -8.94 -6.68
N ASP A 148 3.88 -10.05 -6.00
CA ASP A 148 2.84 -10.87 -5.39
C ASP A 148 2.12 -10.11 -4.26
N SER A 149 0.84 -10.41 -4.06
CA SER A 149 0.03 -9.91 -2.94
C SER A 149 0.70 -10.03 -1.56
N ASP A 150 1.43 -11.12 -1.29
CA ASP A 150 2.12 -11.36 -0.03
C ASP A 150 3.32 -10.42 0.18
N ASP A 151 3.84 -9.87 -0.91
CA ASP A 151 5.02 -9.01 -0.96
C ASP A 151 4.68 -7.51 -1.02
N LEU A 152 3.40 -7.15 -1.19
CA LEU A 152 2.94 -5.76 -1.27
C LEU A 152 3.14 -4.99 0.03
N GLU A 153 3.35 -5.68 1.15
CA GLU A 153 3.59 -5.00 2.41
C GLU A 153 4.91 -4.21 2.43
N ASN A 154 5.85 -4.55 1.55
CA ASN A 154 7.13 -3.88 1.44
C ASN A 154 6.99 -2.57 0.63
N PRO A 155 7.20 -1.38 1.23
CA PRO A 155 7.07 -0.10 0.54
C PRO A 155 8.19 0.18 -0.46
N PHE A 156 9.27 -0.60 -0.44
CA PHE A 156 10.47 -0.37 -1.26
C PHE A 156 10.43 -1.09 -2.61
N LYS A 157 9.36 -1.82 -2.97
CA LYS A 157 9.32 -2.60 -4.22
C LYS A 157 9.50 -1.75 -5.50
N VAL A 158 8.97 -0.51 -5.51
CA VAL A 158 9.19 0.43 -6.63
C VAL A 158 10.63 0.97 -6.63
N PRO A 159 11.15 1.54 -5.53
CA PRO A 159 12.56 1.92 -5.42
C PRO A 159 13.54 0.79 -5.78
N ASP A 160 13.35 -0.42 -5.23
CA ASP A 160 14.19 -1.59 -5.48
C ASP A 160 14.24 -1.91 -6.98
N PHE A 161 13.09 -1.92 -7.65
CA PHE A 161 13.05 -2.19 -9.10
C PHE A 161 13.73 -1.09 -9.91
N LEU A 162 13.55 0.18 -9.54
CA LEU A 162 14.26 1.29 -10.17
C LEU A 162 15.78 1.18 -9.97
N GLU A 163 16.24 0.77 -8.79
CA GLU A 163 17.65 0.61 -8.47
C GLU A 163 18.27 -0.52 -9.30
N ASP A 164 17.58 -1.66 -9.42
CA ASP A 164 17.99 -2.78 -10.27
C ASP A 164 18.14 -2.34 -11.73
N LEU A 165 17.14 -1.64 -12.29
CA LEU A 165 17.19 -1.12 -13.66
C LEU A 165 18.32 -0.11 -13.86
N LEU A 166 18.62 0.71 -12.86
CA LEU A 166 19.71 1.68 -12.91
C LEU A 166 21.07 0.97 -12.92
N ASN A 167 21.27 0.01 -12.01
CA ASN A 167 22.50 -0.76 -11.87
C ASN A 167 22.80 -1.63 -13.10
N GLU A 168 21.77 -2.16 -13.76
CA GLU A 168 21.89 -2.91 -15.01
C GLU A 168 22.08 -2.01 -16.25
N GLY A 169 22.03 -0.69 -16.11
CA GLY A 169 22.14 0.27 -17.21
C GLY A 169 20.91 0.32 -18.13
N LYS A 170 19.80 -0.28 -17.71
CA LYS A 170 18.53 -0.33 -18.46
C LYS A 170 17.86 1.03 -18.54
N ILE A 171 18.01 1.90 -17.53
CA ILE A 171 17.49 3.28 -17.60
C ILE A 171 18.12 4.07 -18.76
N ILE A 172 19.44 3.92 -18.95
CA ILE A 172 20.16 4.54 -20.08
C ILE A 172 19.71 3.95 -21.42
N GLU A 173 19.38 2.66 -21.45
CA GLU A 173 18.79 2.02 -22.63
C GLU A 173 17.41 2.61 -22.94
N LEU A 174 16.51 2.67 -21.96
CA LEU A 174 15.16 3.24 -22.11
C LEU A 174 15.23 4.68 -22.60
N GLN A 175 16.16 5.50 -22.09
CA GLN A 175 16.34 6.87 -22.55
C GLN A 175 16.60 6.98 -24.07
N ARG A 176 17.21 5.97 -24.71
CA ARG A 176 17.41 5.96 -26.17
C ARG A 176 16.13 5.66 -26.96
N TYR A 177 15.17 5.02 -26.32
CA TYR A 177 13.87 4.72 -26.89
C TYR A 177 12.86 5.86 -26.70
N ASN A 178 13.08 6.76 -25.74
CA ASN A 178 12.26 7.95 -25.54
C ASN A 178 12.33 8.90 -26.76
N ASP A 179 11.38 8.79 -27.68
CA ASP A 179 11.28 9.59 -28.90
C ASP A 179 10.07 10.52 -28.93
N ILE A 180 9.29 10.56 -27.85
CA ILE A 180 8.10 11.38 -27.72
C ILE A 180 8.17 12.15 -26.41
N SER A 181 7.75 13.41 -26.42
CA SER A 181 7.57 14.17 -25.19
C SER A 181 6.48 13.55 -24.30
N PRO A 182 6.65 13.47 -22.97
CA PRO A 182 7.75 14.03 -22.16
C PRO A 182 8.99 13.13 -22.01
N HIS A 183 10.14 13.78 -21.76
CA HIS A 183 11.45 13.12 -21.66
C HIS A 183 11.76 12.72 -20.22
N ASP A 184 10.89 11.91 -19.65
CA ASP A 184 10.98 11.45 -18.27
C ASP A 184 10.73 9.94 -18.19
N LEU A 185 11.05 9.34 -17.04
CA LEU A 185 10.79 7.94 -16.74
C LEU A 185 9.39 7.79 -16.13
N PHE A 186 8.58 6.91 -16.71
CA PHE A 186 7.24 6.59 -16.25
C PHE A 186 7.27 5.30 -15.47
N VAL A 187 6.83 5.34 -14.23
CA VAL A 187 6.54 4.18 -13.42
C VAL A 187 5.03 4.08 -13.28
N VAL A 188 4.46 2.99 -13.80
CA VAL A 188 3.02 2.75 -13.80
C VAL A 188 2.74 1.58 -12.86
N ASN A 189 1.97 1.86 -11.82
CA ASN A 189 1.50 0.84 -10.88
C ASN A 189 0.15 0.32 -11.40
N CYS A 190 0.16 -0.94 -11.82
CA CYS A 190 -0.99 -1.66 -12.37
C CYS A 190 -1.53 -2.63 -11.31
N PRO A 191 -2.60 -2.28 -10.55
CA PRO A 191 -3.19 -3.21 -9.60
C PRO A 191 -3.81 -4.40 -10.34
N LEU A 192 -3.53 -5.61 -9.85
CA LEU A 192 -4.03 -6.88 -10.38
C LEU A 192 -4.74 -7.67 -9.27
N ASP A 193 -5.48 -8.72 -9.65
CA ASP A 193 -6.24 -9.52 -8.68
C ASP A 193 -5.30 -10.24 -7.69
N GLU A 194 -4.17 -10.76 -8.15
CA GLU A 194 -3.21 -11.54 -7.32
C GLU A 194 -1.97 -10.72 -6.88
N GLY A 195 -1.99 -9.39 -7.06
CA GLY A 195 -0.83 -8.56 -6.73
C GLY A 195 -0.81 -7.22 -7.45
N MET A 196 0.38 -6.80 -7.88
CA MET A 196 0.59 -5.55 -8.62
C MET A 196 1.69 -5.74 -9.65
N GLU A 197 1.47 -5.26 -10.87
CA GLU A 197 2.54 -5.10 -11.85
C GLU A 197 3.11 -3.68 -11.74
N ILE A 198 4.43 -3.58 -11.61
CA ILE A 198 5.18 -2.32 -11.71
C ILE A 198 5.77 -2.29 -13.11
N PHE A 199 5.36 -1.31 -13.92
CA PHE A 199 5.93 -1.09 -15.24
C PHE A 199 6.79 0.17 -15.24
N VAL A 200 8.06 0.06 -15.63
CA VAL A 200 9.00 1.17 -15.76
C VAL A 200 9.35 1.36 -17.23
N GLY A 201 9.01 2.51 -17.79
CA GLY A 201 9.18 2.76 -19.22
C GLY A 201 9.27 4.23 -19.59
N VAL A 202 9.33 4.47 -20.90
CA VAL A 202 9.40 5.80 -21.48
C VAL A 202 8.39 5.95 -22.61
N PRO A 203 7.92 7.17 -22.90
CA PRO A 203 7.10 7.44 -24.07
C PRO A 203 7.80 7.05 -25.36
N SER A 204 7.19 6.14 -26.14
CA SER A 204 7.72 5.78 -27.45
C SER A 204 6.70 5.27 -28.45
N GLU A 205 6.96 5.57 -29.72
CA GLU A 205 6.28 4.99 -30.89
C GLU A 205 7.06 3.81 -31.50
N ARG A 206 8.25 3.49 -30.95
CA ARG A 206 9.08 2.35 -31.36
C ARG A 206 8.86 1.18 -30.40
N TYR A 207 8.60 0.00 -30.96
CA TYR A 207 8.31 -1.22 -30.20
C TYR A 207 9.38 -2.29 -30.42
N PRO A 208 10.54 -2.22 -29.73
CA PRO A 208 11.56 -3.24 -29.84
C PRO A 208 11.10 -4.55 -29.19
N ALA A 209 11.45 -5.69 -29.78
CA ALA A 209 10.91 -6.99 -29.38
C ALA A 209 11.30 -7.46 -27.97
N HIS A 210 12.34 -6.88 -27.37
CA HIS A 210 12.81 -7.22 -26.03
C HIS A 210 12.24 -6.32 -24.93
N LEU A 211 11.46 -5.29 -25.28
CA LEU A 211 10.75 -4.44 -24.31
C LEU A 211 9.25 -4.73 -24.38
N GLU A 212 8.60 -4.52 -23.25
CA GLU A 212 7.15 -4.54 -23.18
C GLU A 212 6.56 -3.19 -23.59
N SER A 213 5.29 -3.20 -24.00
CA SER A 213 4.54 -1.98 -24.32
C SER A 213 3.31 -1.84 -23.43
N ARG A 214 2.99 -0.59 -23.06
CA ARG A 214 1.78 -0.22 -22.33
C ARG A 214 1.19 1.03 -22.96
N PHE A 215 -0.11 1.21 -22.82
CA PHE A 215 -0.80 2.41 -23.28
C PHE A 215 -1.49 3.07 -22.10
N LEU A 216 -1.09 4.30 -21.78
CA LEU A 216 -1.81 5.16 -20.86
C LEU A 216 -2.91 5.87 -21.64
N PRO A 217 -4.19 5.59 -21.37
CA PRO A 217 -5.30 6.22 -22.07
C PRO A 217 -5.41 7.72 -21.79
N GLU A 218 -6.10 8.43 -22.68
CA GLU A 218 -6.48 9.83 -22.46
C GLU A 218 -7.47 9.92 -21.29
N ARG A 219 -7.13 10.73 -20.28
CA ARG A 219 -7.96 10.97 -19.09
C ARG A 219 -7.42 12.15 -18.28
N GLN A 220 -8.24 12.62 -17.35
CA GLN A 220 -7.86 13.70 -16.44
C GLN A 220 -7.11 13.14 -15.23
N TYR A 221 -6.02 13.80 -14.86
CA TYR A 221 -5.19 13.43 -13.72
C TYR A 221 -5.09 14.57 -12.73
N ALA A 222 -5.14 14.25 -11.44
CA ALA A 222 -4.62 15.09 -10.37
C ALA A 222 -3.11 14.88 -10.29
N LYS A 223 -2.35 15.91 -10.66
CA LYS A 223 -0.88 15.89 -10.66
C LYS A 223 -0.35 16.58 -9.41
N PHE A 224 0.45 15.85 -8.65
CA PHE A 224 1.14 16.31 -7.46
C PHE A 224 2.62 16.47 -7.78
N ASN A 225 3.17 17.65 -7.53
CA ASN A 225 4.61 17.88 -7.62
C ASN A 225 5.22 17.61 -6.24
N LEU A 226 6.00 16.56 -6.15
CA LEU A 226 6.62 16.08 -4.92
C LEU A 226 8.13 16.34 -4.97
N GLN A 227 8.73 16.42 -3.79
CA GLN A 227 10.16 16.56 -3.63
C GLN A 227 10.60 15.85 -2.35
N GLY A 228 11.56 14.95 -2.44
CA GLY A 228 12.03 14.17 -1.29
C GLY A 228 12.96 13.02 -1.69
N GLU A 229 13.30 12.20 -0.69
CA GLU A 229 14.04 10.94 -0.86
C GLU A 229 13.16 9.91 -1.57
N LEU A 230 13.71 9.21 -2.58
CA LEU A 230 12.96 8.33 -3.48
C LEU A 230 12.20 7.21 -2.74
N ASP A 231 12.82 6.66 -1.70
CA ASP A 231 12.29 5.58 -0.87
C ASP A 231 11.00 5.94 -0.14
N TYR A 232 10.80 7.23 0.15
CA TYR A 232 9.73 7.70 1.03
C TYR A 232 8.77 8.68 0.37
N VAL A 233 9.23 9.48 -0.60
CA VAL A 233 8.49 10.65 -1.11
C VAL A 233 7.09 10.32 -1.63
N VAL A 234 6.94 9.22 -2.37
CA VAL A 234 5.64 8.80 -2.91
C VAL A 234 4.76 8.21 -1.80
N ASN A 235 5.33 7.40 -0.92
CA ASN A 235 4.60 6.82 0.23
C ASN A 235 4.09 7.91 1.18
N GLU A 236 4.89 8.93 1.46
CA GLU A 236 4.48 10.10 2.27
C GLU A 236 3.37 10.91 1.59
N ALA A 237 3.48 11.10 0.27
CA ALA A 237 2.44 11.78 -0.50
C ALA A 237 1.11 11.00 -0.45
N TRP A 238 1.15 9.68 -0.63
CA TRP A 238 -0.02 8.82 -0.50
C TRP A 238 -0.65 8.91 0.88
N TYR A 239 0.15 8.86 1.95
CA TYR A 239 -0.33 9.06 3.32
C TYR A 239 -1.08 10.37 3.46
N TYR A 240 -0.51 11.44 2.92
CA TYR A 240 -1.14 12.75 2.95
C TYR A 240 -2.46 12.81 2.19
N ILE A 241 -2.50 12.23 0.98
CA ILE A 241 -3.69 12.22 0.12
C ILE A 241 -4.82 11.44 0.78
N GLU A 242 -4.56 10.24 1.28
CA GLU A 242 -5.56 9.39 1.94
C GLU A 242 -6.02 9.95 3.30
N THR A 243 -5.19 10.74 3.99
CA THR A 243 -5.58 11.34 5.28
C THR A 243 -6.28 12.69 5.15
N SER A 244 -5.94 13.47 4.12
CA SER A 244 -6.32 14.90 4.02
C SER A 244 -7.17 15.25 2.80
N LEU A 245 -7.06 14.48 1.71
CA LEU A 245 -7.72 14.76 0.43
C LEU A 245 -8.74 13.70 0.03
N GLN A 246 -8.78 12.57 0.72
CA GLN A 246 -9.62 11.43 0.42
C GLN A 246 -11.12 11.75 0.28
N MET A 247 -11.58 12.74 1.03
CA MET A 247 -13.00 13.16 1.05
C MET A 247 -13.31 14.24 0.01
N THR A 248 -12.31 14.84 -0.63
CA THR A 248 -12.46 15.98 -1.52
C THR A 248 -11.90 15.75 -2.93
N LEU A 249 -11.02 14.78 -3.11
CA LEU A 249 -10.46 14.41 -4.41
C LEU A 249 -11.13 13.13 -4.93
N PRO A 250 -11.92 13.22 -6.02
CA PRO A 250 -12.65 12.08 -6.57
C PRO A 250 -11.76 11.25 -7.52
N TYR A 251 -10.68 10.65 -7.01
CA TYR A 251 -9.79 9.82 -7.83
C TYR A 251 -10.26 8.36 -7.94
N GLU A 252 -9.96 7.72 -9.06
CA GLU A 252 -10.27 6.32 -9.30
C GLU A 252 -9.31 5.41 -8.51
N ARG A 253 -9.86 4.58 -7.62
CA ARG A 253 -9.03 3.75 -6.73
C ARG A 253 -8.43 2.53 -7.39
N ASN A 254 -9.15 1.86 -8.30
CA ASN A 254 -8.66 0.67 -8.99
C ASN A 254 -8.23 1.02 -10.42
N SER A 255 -7.26 1.92 -10.54
CA SER A 255 -6.82 2.45 -11.82
C SER A 255 -5.30 2.54 -11.87
N LEU A 256 -4.78 2.99 -13.01
CA LEU A 256 -3.35 3.12 -13.24
C LEU A 256 -2.83 4.40 -12.60
N TYR A 257 -1.97 4.26 -11.59
CA TYR A 257 -1.25 5.39 -11.01
C TYR A 257 0.08 5.53 -11.70
N VAL A 258 0.48 6.77 -11.96
CA VAL A 258 1.71 7.06 -12.68
C VAL A 258 2.61 7.92 -11.80
N GLU A 259 3.84 7.47 -11.62
CA GLU A 259 4.91 8.21 -10.97
C GLU A 259 5.93 8.58 -12.06
N ILE A 260 6.29 9.85 -12.12
CA ILE A 260 7.24 10.38 -13.09
C ILE A 260 8.52 10.77 -12.39
N TYR A 261 9.62 10.21 -12.87
CA TYR A 261 10.96 10.42 -12.36
C TYR A 261 11.86 11.02 -13.44
N PRO A 262 12.84 11.86 -13.07
CA PRO A 262 13.86 12.30 -14.00
C PRO A 262 14.79 11.12 -14.35
N PHE A 263 15.55 11.20 -15.45
CA PHE A 263 16.48 10.12 -15.83
C PHE A 263 17.73 10.03 -14.95
N ASP A 264 18.15 11.14 -14.33
CA ASP A 264 19.29 11.23 -13.42
C ASP A 264 18.90 10.90 -11.97
N ILE A 265 18.18 9.80 -11.79
CA ILE A 265 17.74 9.31 -10.48
C ILE A 265 18.94 9.10 -9.56
N SER A 266 18.84 9.64 -8.35
CA SER A 266 19.77 9.38 -7.26
C SER A 266 19.00 8.99 -6.00
N PHE A 267 19.29 7.81 -5.47
CA PHE A 267 18.70 7.32 -4.23
C PHE A 267 19.23 8.06 -2.99
N ASP A 268 20.38 8.72 -3.12
CA ASP A 268 21.02 9.52 -2.07
C ASP A 268 20.61 11.01 -2.10
N ASP A 269 19.83 11.46 -3.10
CA ASP A 269 19.42 12.86 -3.22
C ASP A 269 18.08 13.12 -2.51
N PRO A 270 18.08 13.85 -1.38
CA PRO A 270 16.86 14.17 -0.64
C PRO A 270 15.97 15.20 -1.33
N PHE A 271 16.37 15.72 -2.49
CA PHE A 271 15.67 16.75 -3.24
C PHE A 271 15.18 16.28 -4.62
N THR A 272 15.16 14.97 -4.86
CA THR A 272 14.64 14.39 -6.10
C THR A 272 13.20 14.85 -6.33
N LYS A 273 12.94 15.35 -7.54
CA LYS A 273 11.60 15.79 -7.94
C LYS A 273 10.84 14.62 -8.54
N VAL A 274 9.68 14.33 -7.99
CA VAL A 274 8.81 13.25 -8.47
C VAL A 274 7.43 13.85 -8.76
N GLN A 275 6.78 13.39 -9.81
CA GLN A 275 5.39 13.77 -10.07
C GLN A 275 4.47 12.56 -9.92
N LEU A 276 3.48 12.65 -9.04
CA LEU A 276 2.46 11.61 -8.87
C LEU A 276 1.20 12.01 -9.61
N TRP A 277 0.69 11.15 -10.49
CA TRP A 277 -0.51 11.35 -11.27
C TRP A 277 -1.58 10.36 -10.83
N MET A 278 -2.71 10.91 -10.40
CA MET A 278 -3.85 10.12 -9.95
C MET A 278 -5.03 10.33 -10.90
N PRO A 279 -5.55 9.27 -11.53
CA PRO A 279 -6.68 9.39 -12.45
C PRO A 279 -7.93 9.85 -11.69
N VAL A 280 -8.65 10.82 -12.26
CA VAL A 280 -9.84 11.43 -11.64
C VAL A 280 -11.10 10.90 -12.32
N ASP A 281 -12.10 10.53 -11.51
CA ASP A 281 -13.40 10.08 -11.98
C ASP A 281 -14.21 11.29 -12.47
N GLN A 282 -14.43 11.37 -13.78
CA GLN A 282 -15.15 12.48 -14.41
C GLN A 282 -16.65 12.49 -14.06
N GLU A 283 -17.24 11.38 -13.59
CA GLU A 283 -18.68 11.30 -13.31
C GLU A 283 -19.11 12.07 -12.05
N GLN A 284 -18.19 12.39 -11.12
CA GLN A 284 -18.52 13.13 -9.90
C GLN A 284 -18.57 14.66 -10.07
N TYR A 285 -18.18 15.18 -11.24
CA TYR A 285 -18.20 16.63 -11.50
C TYR A 285 -19.59 17.21 -11.84
N LEU A 286 -20.58 16.36 -12.13
CA LEU A 286 -21.89 16.80 -12.63
C LEU A 286 -22.97 16.97 -11.56
N THR A 287 -22.67 16.77 -10.28
CA THR A 287 -23.67 16.80 -9.19
C THR A 287 -23.68 18.03 -8.29
N ASP A 288 -22.70 18.94 -8.38
CA ASP A 288 -22.61 20.09 -7.46
C ASP A 288 -22.98 21.45 -8.09
N ASP A 289 -23.45 21.48 -9.34
CA ASP A 289 -24.02 22.70 -9.96
C ASP A 289 -25.56 22.62 -10.05
N TYR A 290 -26.26 22.69 -8.91
CA TYR A 290 -27.68 23.09 -8.83
C TYR A 290 -28.04 23.82 -7.54
#